data_AF-A0AAW0Y525-F1
#
_entry.id   AF-A0AAW0Y525-F1
#
_cell.length_a   1.000
_cell.length_b   1.000
_cell.length_c   1.000
_cell.angle_alpha   90.00
_cell.angle_beta   90.00
_cell.angle_gamma   90.00
#
_symmetry.space_group_name_H-M   'P 1'
#
loop_
_entity.id
_entity.type
_entity.pdbx_description
1 polymer ?
#
loop_
_entity_poly.entity_id
_entity_poly.type
_entity_poly.pdbx_seq_one_letter_code
_entity_poly.pdbx_strand_id
1 'polypeptide(L)'
;GDDRFKIVTWMDHRAKEQADFINSQEHYVLKYVGGKVLLEMQTPKLLWLKKNMKNTWARAGHFINLPDFLILKATGQFSRSLCSLVCKWTYMSDGRTQGWDSGFFKTIGLEDLADDDSHKIGKTVMTPGTNCGKISATAALELGLSDSTFVATSIIDAHAGGLALVAAAAKTKQDL
;
A
#
# COMPACT_ATOMS: atom_id res chain seq x y z
N GLY A 1 18.44 5.77 9.71
CA GLY A 1 18.87 6.45 8.49
C GLY A 1 18.55 7.91 8.63
N ASP A 2 18.93 8.71 7.64
CA ASP A 2 18.67 10.14 7.62
C ASP A 2 17.19 10.42 7.30
N ASP A 3 16.57 11.31 8.08
CA ASP A 3 15.13 11.65 8.02
C ASP A 3 14.73 12.38 6.74
N ARG A 4 15.70 12.85 5.95
CA ARG A 4 15.45 13.43 4.63
C ARG A 4 15.07 12.36 3.59
N PHE A 5 15.46 11.10 3.81
CA PHE A 5 15.24 9.99 2.87
C PHE A 5 14.22 8.99 3.42
N LYS A 6 12.94 9.31 3.30
CA LYS A 6 11.81 8.49 3.77
C LYS A 6 11.12 7.67 2.67
N ILE A 7 11.56 7.81 1.42
CA ILE A 7 10.94 7.21 0.25
C ILE A 7 11.86 6.15 -0.34
N VAL A 8 11.36 4.92 -0.47
CA VAL A 8 12.02 3.84 -1.23
C VAL A 8 11.21 3.63 -2.51
N THR A 9 11.83 3.90 -3.65
CA THR A 9 11.16 3.85 -4.96
C THR A 9 10.99 2.41 -5.43
N TRP A 10 10.11 2.16 -6.41
CA TRP A 10 9.96 0.83 -7.02
C TRP A 10 11.25 0.36 -7.70
N MET A 11 11.98 1.29 -8.32
CA MET A 11 13.30 1.09 -8.96
C MET A 11 14.40 0.68 -7.98
N ASP A 12 14.18 0.83 -6.68
CA ASP A 12 15.11 0.35 -5.69
C ASP A 12 15.05 -1.18 -5.60
N HIS A 13 16.15 -1.81 -6.02
CA HIS A 13 16.25 -3.27 -6.14
C HIS A 13 17.11 -3.91 -5.04
N ARG A 14 17.43 -3.19 -3.97
CA ARG A 14 18.32 -3.68 -2.88
C ARG A 14 17.77 -4.91 -2.15
N ALA A 15 16.46 -5.15 -2.23
CA ALA A 15 15.76 -6.18 -1.49
C ALA A 15 15.68 -7.54 -2.21
N LYS A 16 16.57 -7.80 -3.18
CA LYS A 16 16.56 -9.04 -3.97
C LYS A 16 16.67 -10.30 -3.11
N GLU A 17 17.63 -10.35 -2.20
CA GLU A 17 17.82 -11.51 -1.31
C GLU A 17 16.59 -11.77 -0.42
N GLN A 18 15.92 -10.70 0.02
CA GLN A 18 14.71 -10.82 0.83
C GLN A 18 13.54 -11.35 0.01
N ALA A 19 13.40 -10.94 -1.25
CA ALA A 19 12.39 -11.49 -2.14
C ALA A 19 12.65 -12.99 -2.41
N ASP A 20 13.89 -13.37 -2.69
CA ASP A 20 14.27 -14.78 -2.92
C ASP A 20 13.98 -15.62 -1.66
N PHE A 21 14.34 -15.13 -0.47
CA PHE A 21 14.03 -15.77 0.81
C PHE A 21 12.53 -15.91 1.08
N ILE A 22 11.73 -14.86 0.84
CA ILE A 22 10.28 -14.91 1.06
C ILE A 22 9.63 -15.94 0.12
N ASN A 23 10.06 -15.96 -1.15
CA ASN A 23 9.54 -16.90 -2.15
C ASN A 23 9.91 -18.35 -1.81
N SER A 24 11.08 -18.61 -1.22
CA SER A 24 11.47 -19.95 -0.81
C SER A 24 10.68 -20.51 0.38
N GLN A 25 9.85 -19.69 1.04
CA GLN A 25 8.97 -20.17 2.12
C GLN A 25 7.71 -20.86 1.59
N GLU A 26 7.39 -20.69 0.30
CA GLU A 26 6.21 -21.28 -0.35
C GLU A 26 4.89 -21.04 0.40
N HIS A 27 4.81 -19.93 1.14
CA HIS A 27 3.69 -19.63 2.00
C HIS A 27 2.41 -19.37 1.18
N TYR A 28 1.26 -19.84 1.67
CA TYR A 28 0.00 -19.79 0.92
C TYR A 28 -0.42 -18.37 0.51
N VAL A 29 -0.01 -17.35 1.27
CA VAL A 29 -0.24 -15.92 0.99
C VAL A 29 0.30 -15.50 -0.38
N LEU A 30 1.34 -16.17 -0.89
CA LEU A 30 1.92 -15.87 -2.19
C LEU A 30 0.91 -16.01 -3.34
N LYS A 31 -0.15 -16.81 -3.18
CA LYS A 31 -1.24 -16.91 -4.17
C LYS A 31 -1.95 -15.59 -4.43
N TYR A 32 -1.97 -14.67 -3.46
CA TYR A 32 -2.61 -13.35 -3.58
C TYR A 32 -1.76 -12.33 -4.34
N VAL A 33 -0.50 -12.66 -4.63
CA VAL A 33 0.45 -11.78 -5.34
C VAL A 33 0.97 -12.42 -6.63
N GLY A 34 0.25 -13.38 -7.20
CA GLY A 34 0.63 -14.06 -8.45
C GLY A 34 1.66 -15.18 -8.26
N GLY A 35 1.74 -15.77 -7.06
CA GLY A 35 2.56 -16.94 -6.76
C GLY A 35 3.96 -16.61 -6.24
N LYS A 36 4.44 -15.37 -6.40
CA LYS A 36 5.73 -14.92 -5.86
C LYS A 36 5.70 -13.42 -5.57
N VAL A 37 6.39 -13.00 -4.52
CA VAL A 37 6.67 -11.57 -4.31
C VAL A 37 7.78 -11.11 -5.26
N LEU A 38 7.61 -9.91 -5.81
CA LEU A 38 8.67 -9.22 -6.55
C LEU A 38 9.46 -8.34 -5.60
N LEU A 39 10.76 -8.17 -5.85
CA LEU A 39 11.64 -7.31 -5.04
C LEU A 39 11.22 -5.83 -5.03
N GLU A 40 10.38 -5.42 -6.00
CA GLU A 40 9.82 -4.08 -6.10
C GLU A 40 8.67 -3.84 -5.10
N MET A 41 8.11 -4.92 -4.54
CA MET A 41 7.02 -4.91 -3.56
C MET A 41 7.50 -4.56 -2.15
N GLN A 42 6.53 -4.34 -1.26
CA GLN A 42 6.78 -3.69 0.02
C GLN A 42 7.34 -4.68 1.04
N THR A 43 6.82 -5.91 1.06
CA THR A 43 7.25 -6.94 2.02
C THR A 43 8.76 -7.24 1.95
N PRO A 44 9.38 -7.47 0.77
CA PRO A 44 10.84 -7.62 0.69
C PRO A 44 11.62 -6.39 1.17
N LYS A 45 11.17 -5.18 0.82
CA LYS A 45 11.81 -3.92 1.21
C LYS A 45 11.72 -3.68 2.71
N LEU A 46 10.60 -4.04 3.33
CA LEU A 46 10.43 -3.96 4.79
C LEU A 46 11.36 -4.96 5.50
N LEU A 47 11.48 -6.18 4.99
CA LEU A 47 12.43 -7.15 5.53
C LEU A 47 13.87 -6.65 5.41
N TRP A 48 14.22 -6.03 4.27
CA TRP A 48 15.53 -5.41 4.10
C TRP A 48 15.74 -4.28 5.11
N LEU A 49 14.73 -3.42 5.32
CA LEU A 49 14.79 -2.30 6.26
C LEU A 49 14.96 -2.77 7.70
N LYS A 50 14.22 -3.80 8.13
CA LYS A 50 14.35 -4.39 9.48
C LYS A 50 15.75 -4.93 9.72
N LYS A 51 16.33 -5.63 8.73
CA LYS A 51 17.67 -6.23 8.83
C LYS A 51 18.80 -5.18 8.80
N ASN A 52 18.69 -4.18 7.93
CA ASN A 52 19.81 -3.27 7.63
C ASN A 52 19.70 -1.89 8.30
N MET A 53 18.52 -1.49 8.75
CA MET A 53 18.26 -0.14 9.28
C MET A 53 17.45 -0.18 10.58
N LYS A 54 17.93 -0.97 11.55
CA LYS A 54 17.26 -1.24 12.83
C LYS A 54 16.74 0.02 13.55
N ASN A 55 17.55 1.08 13.62
CA ASN A 55 17.13 2.34 14.25
C ASN A 55 15.97 3.02 13.51
N THR A 56 15.96 2.94 12.17
CA THR A 56 14.84 3.44 11.36
C THR A 56 13.59 2.61 11.58
N TRP A 57 13.75 1.28 11.61
CA TRP A 57 12.67 0.35 11.85
C TRP A 57 12.00 0.58 13.22
N ALA A 58 12.80 0.74 14.27
CA ALA A 58 12.34 0.96 15.64
C ALA A 58 11.52 2.24 15.80
N ARG A 59 11.89 3.32 15.11
CA ARG A 59 11.20 4.62 15.18
C ARG A 59 10.12 4.84 14.12
N ALA A 60 9.97 3.91 13.18
CA ALA A 60 8.97 4.04 12.12
C ALA A 60 7.56 3.85 12.71
N GLY A 61 6.77 4.92 12.68
CA GLY A 61 5.36 4.85 13.08
C GLY A 61 4.49 4.14 12.07
N HIS A 62 4.74 4.36 10.77
CA HIS A 62 3.96 3.76 9.69
C HIS A 62 4.79 3.50 8.43
N PHE A 63 4.41 2.46 7.68
CA PHE A 63 4.90 2.15 6.35
C PHE A 63 3.73 2.20 5.35
N ILE A 64 3.74 3.21 4.48
CA ILE A 64 2.60 3.55 3.61
C ILE A 64 3.04 3.79 2.16
N ASN A 65 2.11 3.53 1.23
CA ASN A 65 2.31 3.88 -0.17
C ASN A 65 2.08 5.38 -0.37
N LEU A 66 2.75 5.97 -1.37
CA LEU A 66 2.55 7.38 -1.75
C LEU A 66 1.08 7.78 -1.92
N PRO A 67 0.23 7.06 -2.68
CA PRO A 67 -1.18 7.43 -2.81
C PRO A 67 -1.96 7.42 -1.48
N ASP A 68 -1.62 6.52 -0.55
CA ASP A 68 -2.24 6.48 0.79
C ASP A 68 -1.73 7.65 1.66
N PHE A 69 -0.44 7.99 1.55
CA PHE A 69 0.14 9.17 2.20
C PHE A 69 -0.50 10.48 1.74
N LEU A 70 -0.82 10.59 0.44
CA LEU A 70 -1.50 11.77 -0.08
C LEU A 70 -2.93 11.90 0.47
N ILE A 71 -3.63 10.79 0.73
CA ILE A 71 -4.93 10.81 1.45
C ILE A 71 -4.72 11.32 2.87
N LEU A 72 -3.76 10.75 3.62
CA LEU A 72 -3.44 11.21 4.97
C LEU A 72 -3.13 12.70 5.01
N LYS A 73 -2.35 13.20 4.05
CA LYS A 73 -2.02 14.62 3.94
C LYS A 73 -3.23 15.47 3.57
N ALA A 74 -4.10 14.97 2.71
CA ALA A 74 -5.27 15.69 2.25
C ALA A 74 -6.37 15.78 3.32
N THR A 75 -6.63 14.70 4.07
CA THR A 75 -7.81 14.60 4.96
C THR A 75 -7.47 14.41 6.44
N GLY A 76 -6.22 14.11 6.78
CA GLY A 76 -5.83 13.66 8.12
C GLY A 76 -6.25 12.23 8.45
N GLN A 77 -6.92 11.52 7.53
CA GLN A 77 -7.39 10.15 7.77
C GLN A 77 -6.32 9.13 7.41
N PHE A 78 -6.08 8.18 8.32
CA PHE A 78 -5.14 7.09 8.10
C PHE A 78 -5.86 5.84 7.59
N SER A 79 -6.10 5.78 6.29
CA SER A 79 -6.73 4.64 5.61
C SER A 79 -5.85 4.13 4.47
N ARG A 80 -5.89 2.83 4.18
CA ARG A 80 -5.18 2.22 3.06
C ARG A 80 -6.12 1.92 1.91
N SER A 81 -5.66 2.15 0.69
CA SER A 81 -6.34 1.64 -0.50
C SER A 81 -6.19 0.12 -0.60
N LEU A 82 -7.32 -0.59 -0.71
CA LEU A 82 -7.32 -2.03 -1.00
C LEU A 82 -6.52 -2.34 -2.27
N CYS A 83 -6.63 -1.50 -3.32
CA CYS A 83 -5.87 -1.64 -4.55
C CYS A 83 -4.35 -1.57 -4.30
N SER A 84 -3.89 -0.59 -3.52
CA SER A 84 -2.47 -0.51 -3.15
C SER A 84 -2.00 -1.75 -2.41
N LEU A 85 -2.79 -2.24 -1.45
CA LEU A 85 -2.42 -3.39 -0.63
C LEU A 85 -2.37 -4.68 -1.44
N VAL A 86 -3.41 -5.02 -2.22
CA VAL A 86 -3.42 -6.28 -2.98
C VAL A 86 -2.41 -6.31 -4.12
N CYS A 87 -2.06 -5.15 -4.70
CA CYS A 87 -1.14 -5.09 -5.83
C CYS A 87 0.33 -5.01 -5.44
N LYS A 88 0.63 -4.53 -4.24
CA LYS A 88 2.01 -4.18 -3.83
C LYS A 88 2.42 -4.77 -2.48
N TRP A 89 1.47 -5.36 -1.76
CA TRP A 89 1.69 -6.02 -0.48
C TRP A 89 1.13 -7.43 -0.53
N THR A 90 1.39 -8.17 0.54
CA THR A 90 0.88 -9.52 0.76
C THR A 90 -0.46 -9.51 1.50
N TYR A 91 -1.29 -8.51 1.22
CA TYR A 91 -2.63 -8.39 1.81
C TYR A 91 -3.59 -9.34 1.10
N MET A 92 -4.29 -10.15 1.87
CA MET A 92 -5.23 -11.12 1.33
C MET A 92 -6.58 -10.45 1.11
N SER A 93 -7.18 -10.69 -0.06
CA SER A 93 -8.54 -10.24 -0.39
C SER A 93 -9.10 -11.08 -1.55
N ASP A 94 -9.98 -12.03 -1.26
CA ASP A 94 -10.66 -12.88 -2.28
C ASP A 94 -12.19 -12.90 -2.13
N GLY A 95 -12.75 -11.94 -1.40
CA GLY A 95 -14.19 -11.88 -1.10
C GLY A 95 -14.66 -12.84 -0.01
N ARG A 96 -13.80 -13.75 0.48
CA ARG A 96 -14.06 -14.60 1.65
C ARG A 96 -13.11 -14.29 2.79
N THR A 97 -11.83 -14.11 2.46
CA THR A 97 -10.74 -13.77 3.36
C THR A 97 -10.27 -12.37 3.04
N GLN A 98 -10.15 -11.53 4.07
CA GLN A 98 -9.59 -10.20 3.94
C GLN A 98 -8.70 -9.89 5.15
N GLY A 99 -7.44 -9.53 4.91
CA GLY A 99 -6.55 -9.10 6.00
C GLY A 99 -5.07 -9.42 5.79
N TRP A 100 -4.31 -9.06 6.82
CA TRP A 100 -2.91 -9.44 6.99
C TRP A 100 -2.82 -10.84 7.60
N ASP A 101 -1.86 -11.65 7.14
CA ASP A 101 -1.60 -12.96 7.73
C ASP A 101 -0.44 -12.89 8.72
N SER A 102 -0.74 -13.07 10.00
CA SER A 102 0.27 -13.01 11.08
C SER A 102 1.24 -14.19 11.02
N GLY A 103 0.80 -15.37 10.57
CA GLY A 103 1.63 -16.56 10.38
C GLY A 103 2.73 -16.34 9.34
N PHE A 104 2.38 -15.70 8.22
CA PHE A 104 3.28 -15.30 7.16
C PHE A 104 4.33 -14.33 7.67
N PHE A 105 3.89 -13.26 8.33
CA PHE A 105 4.80 -12.28 8.91
C PHE A 105 5.75 -12.90 9.92
N LYS A 106 5.27 -13.80 10.78
CA LYS A 106 6.13 -14.59 11.66
C LYS A 106 7.15 -15.44 10.91
N THR A 107 6.71 -16.14 9.86
CA THR A 107 7.57 -17.01 9.04
C THR A 107 8.73 -16.23 8.41
N ILE A 108 8.50 -14.99 7.97
CA ILE A 108 9.52 -14.19 7.28
C ILE A 108 10.28 -13.23 8.21
N GLY A 109 10.02 -13.26 9.53
CA GLY A 109 10.67 -12.40 10.52
C GLY A 109 10.20 -10.94 10.49
N LEU A 110 8.93 -10.71 10.18
CA LEU A 110 8.22 -9.42 10.22
C LEU A 110 7.01 -9.46 11.17
N GLU A 111 7.05 -10.31 12.20
CA GLU A 111 5.96 -10.55 13.15
C GLU A 111 5.42 -9.28 13.80
N ASP A 112 6.29 -8.29 14.04
CA ASP A 112 5.96 -7.01 14.66
C ASP A 112 5.13 -6.09 13.76
N LEU A 113 4.92 -6.46 12.49
CA LEU A 113 3.94 -5.81 11.63
C LEU A 113 2.50 -6.26 11.89
N ALA A 114 2.30 -7.39 12.57
CA ALA A 114 0.97 -7.87 12.98
C ALA A 114 0.53 -7.30 14.34
N ASP A 115 1.44 -6.71 15.10
CA ASP A 115 1.16 -6.09 16.41
C ASP A 115 0.17 -4.92 16.26
N ASP A 116 -0.53 -4.60 17.36
CA ASP A 116 -1.53 -3.53 17.44
C ASP A 116 -2.50 -3.50 16.24
N ASP A 117 -3.00 -4.68 15.85
CA ASP A 117 -3.95 -4.83 14.74
C ASP A 117 -3.39 -4.27 13.41
N SER A 118 -2.10 -4.56 13.16
CA SER A 118 -1.36 -4.12 11.98
C SER A 118 -1.29 -2.60 11.81
N HIS A 119 -1.33 -1.83 12.91
CA HIS A 119 -1.35 -0.36 12.91
C HIS A 119 -0.25 0.27 12.03
N LYS A 120 0.98 -0.27 12.06
CA LYS A 120 2.11 0.24 11.26
C LYS A 120 1.88 0.13 9.75
N ILE A 121 1.12 -0.85 9.29
CA ILE A 121 0.95 -1.15 7.87
C ILE A 121 -0.49 -1.01 7.38
N GLY A 122 -1.43 -0.69 8.27
CA GLY A 122 -2.79 -0.33 7.91
C GLY A 122 -3.83 -1.26 8.52
N LYS A 123 -4.50 -0.74 9.55
CA LYS A 123 -5.66 -1.33 10.19
C LYS A 123 -6.95 -1.11 9.39
N THR A 124 -7.15 0.11 8.89
CA THR A 124 -8.35 0.48 8.11
C THR A 124 -8.04 0.42 6.62
N VAL A 125 -8.76 -0.47 5.91
CA VAL A 125 -8.61 -0.68 4.47
C VAL A 125 -9.93 -0.34 3.78
N MET A 126 -9.88 0.49 2.75
CA MET A 126 -11.06 0.96 2.02
C MET A 126 -10.97 0.59 0.54
N THR A 127 -12.12 0.36 -0.09
CA THR A 127 -12.19 0.07 -1.52
C THR A 127 -11.95 1.35 -2.33
N PRO A 128 -11.33 1.25 -3.52
CA PRO A 128 -11.18 2.36 -4.45
C PRO A 128 -12.45 3.19 -4.63
N GLY A 129 -12.31 4.52 -4.67
CA GLY A 129 -13.44 5.43 -4.84
C GLY A 129 -14.24 5.73 -3.57
N THR A 130 -14.02 5.02 -2.46
CA THR A 130 -14.70 5.29 -1.19
C THR A 130 -14.34 6.67 -0.65
N ASN A 131 -15.33 7.41 -0.17
CA ASN A 131 -15.15 8.73 0.43
C ASN A 131 -14.30 8.64 1.72
N CYS A 132 -13.12 9.27 1.72
CA CYS A 132 -12.18 9.36 2.85
C CYS A 132 -12.42 10.59 3.73
N GLY A 133 -13.54 11.28 3.55
CA GLY A 133 -13.85 12.54 4.22
C GLY A 133 -13.54 13.76 3.35
N LYS A 134 -13.73 14.93 3.95
CA LYS A 134 -13.43 16.21 3.31
C LYS A 134 -11.93 16.50 3.34
N ILE A 135 -11.50 17.30 2.39
CA ILE A 135 -10.18 17.91 2.40
C ILE A 135 -9.97 18.73 3.69
N SER A 136 -8.75 18.69 4.22
CA SER A 136 -8.34 19.48 5.37
C SER A 136 -8.18 20.95 4.97
N ALA A 137 -8.32 21.86 5.93
CA ALA A 137 -8.15 23.30 5.68
C ALA A 137 -6.77 23.62 5.07
N THR A 138 -5.71 22.96 5.55
CA THR A 138 -4.35 23.12 5.02
C THR A 138 -4.27 22.69 3.55
N ALA A 139 -4.76 21.48 3.23
CA ALA A 139 -4.70 20.98 1.87
C ALA A 139 -5.63 21.76 0.91
N ALA A 140 -6.78 22.24 1.38
CA ALA A 140 -7.68 23.08 0.61
C ALA A 140 -7.00 24.39 0.20
N LEU A 141 -6.31 25.03 1.14
CA LEU A 141 -5.54 26.25 0.89
C LEU A 141 -4.37 25.98 -0.08
N GLU A 142 -3.57 24.93 0.17
CA GLU A 142 -2.40 24.59 -0.66
C GLU A 142 -2.77 24.22 -2.11
N LEU A 143 -3.93 23.60 -2.32
CA LEU A 143 -4.38 23.14 -3.64
C LEU A 143 -5.37 24.09 -4.33
N GLY A 144 -5.80 25.17 -3.66
CA GLY A 144 -6.81 26.10 -4.20
C GLY A 144 -8.20 25.46 -4.36
N LEU A 145 -8.56 24.55 -3.46
CA LEU A 145 -9.81 23.80 -3.49
C LEU A 145 -10.80 24.30 -2.43
N SER A 146 -12.08 24.01 -2.63
CA SER A 146 -13.13 24.27 -1.65
C SER A 146 -12.98 23.37 -0.43
N ASP A 147 -13.32 23.87 0.77
CA ASP A 147 -13.39 23.06 2.00
C ASP A 147 -14.50 21.99 1.95
N SER A 148 -15.41 22.09 0.98
CA SER A 148 -16.44 21.11 0.68
C SER A 148 -15.98 19.95 -0.20
N THR A 149 -14.75 19.99 -0.72
CA THR A 149 -14.21 18.94 -1.60
C THR A 149 -14.02 17.63 -0.83
N PHE A 150 -14.62 16.55 -1.33
CA PHE A 150 -14.39 15.19 -0.84
C PHE A 150 -13.15 14.56 -1.48
N VAL A 151 -12.45 13.74 -0.71
CA VAL A 151 -11.28 12.98 -1.18
C VAL A 151 -11.64 11.50 -1.24
N ALA A 152 -11.39 10.85 -2.37
CA ALA A 152 -11.70 9.43 -2.56
C ALA A 152 -10.48 8.54 -2.32
N THR A 153 -10.75 7.29 -1.94
CA THR A 153 -9.72 6.25 -1.77
C THR A 153 -9.01 6.02 -3.08
N SER A 154 -7.68 5.96 -3.01
CA SER A 154 -6.78 5.96 -4.15
C SER A 154 -6.73 4.60 -4.88
N ILE A 155 -6.09 4.60 -6.04
CA ILE A 155 -5.67 3.42 -6.80
C ILE A 155 -4.23 3.64 -7.27
N ILE A 156 -3.52 2.56 -7.60
CA ILE A 156 -2.19 2.68 -8.22
C ILE A 156 -2.32 3.11 -9.68
N ASP A 157 -1.24 3.69 -10.21
CA ASP A 157 -1.11 4.16 -11.59
C ASP A 157 -1.52 3.13 -12.65
N ALA A 158 -1.03 1.89 -12.54
CA ALA A 158 -1.35 0.82 -13.49
C ALA A 158 -2.86 0.50 -13.51
N HIS A 159 -3.53 0.56 -12.35
CA HIS A 159 -4.97 0.33 -12.25
C HIS A 159 -5.77 1.54 -12.74
N ALA A 160 -5.29 2.75 -12.48
CA ALA A 160 -5.88 3.98 -13.03
C ALA A 160 -5.83 3.97 -14.57
N GLY A 161 -4.70 3.57 -15.15
CA GLY A 161 -4.54 3.39 -16.59
C GLY A 161 -5.49 2.35 -17.16
N GLY A 162 -5.59 1.18 -16.52
CA GLY A 162 -6.53 0.12 -16.93
C GLY A 162 -7.99 0.58 -16.87
N LEU A 163 -8.40 1.25 -15.79
CA LEU A 163 -9.75 1.78 -15.63
C LEU A 163 -10.08 2.80 -16.73
N ALA A 164 -9.15 3.69 -17.05
CA ALA A 164 -9.34 4.69 -18.10
C ALA A 164 -9.56 4.04 -19.49
N LEU A 165 -8.83 2.98 -19.82
CA LEU A 165 -8.98 2.25 -21.08
C LEU A 165 -10.36 1.56 -21.18
N VAL A 166 -10.81 0.90 -20.11
CA VAL A 166 -12.13 0.26 -20.09
C VAL A 166 -13.24 1.31 -20.25
N ALA A 167 -13.12 2.44 -19.55
CA ALA A 167 -14.09 3.53 -19.64
C ALA A 167 -14.13 4.15 -21.05
N ALA A 168 -12.98 4.32 -21.70
CA ALA A 168 -12.91 4.82 -23.07
C ALA A 168 -13.61 3.87 -24.06
N ALA A 169 -13.35 2.56 -23.95
CA ALA A 169 -13.96 1.56 -24.82
C ALA A 169 -15.48 1.43 -24.62
N ALA A 170 -15.98 1.65 -23.39
CA ALA A 170 -17.42 1.63 -23.09
C ALA A 170 -18.17 2.79 -23.75
N LYS A 171 -17.58 3.99 -23.80
CA LYS A 171 -18.17 5.16 -24.47
C LYS A 171 -18.33 4.94 -25.97
N THR A 172 -17.33 4.36 -26.62
CA THR A 172 -17.38 4.05 -28.07
C THR A 172 -18.52 3.10 -28.44
N LYS A 173 -19.03 2.29 -27.50
CA LYS A 173 -20.20 1.42 -27.72
C LYS A 173 -21.55 2.08 -27.46
N GLN A 174 -21.60 3.23 -26.78
CA GLN A 174 -22.84 3.99 -26.58
C GLN A 174 -23.10 4.98 -27.74
N ASP A 175 -22.05 5.32 -28.49
CA ASP A 175 -22.12 6.22 -29.65
C ASP A 175 -22.27 5.47 -31.00
N LEU A 176 -22.52 4.15 -30.96
CA LEU A 176 -22.82 3.27 -32.10
C LEU A 176 -24.23 2.68 -31.96
#